data_AF-A0A954N9S3-F1
#
_entry.id   AF-A0A954N9S3-F1
#
_cell.length_a   1.000
_cell.length_b   1.000
_cell.length_c   1.000
_cell.angle_alpha   90.00
_cell.angle_beta   90.00
_cell.angle_gamma   90.00
#
_symmetry.space_group_name_H-M   'P 1'
#
loop_
_entity.id
_entity.type
_entity.pdbx_description
1 polymer ?
#
loop_
_entity_poly.entity_id
_entity_poly.type
_entity_poly.pdbx_seq_one_letter_code
_entity_poly.pdbx_strand_id
1 'polypeptide(L)'
;KFGRDFRAIIRDRPTITIPDDHDVGQPNLWGEAGGASTLPGAEDGGYAMPADYVKAVERAQTSHLPDAFDPRTIGQGIGVYFTCFNWGRIGFAVIEDRKFKSGPAGLIPQQGPRPDHIRDANYDPASIDVPEAELLGERQLAMLDHWGQDWEGVDMKVVLSQTIFCGGAHIHGKIGGRLHADLDSNGWPQSGRNAAIDALRKCFAVHVAGDQHLGSIFHHGIDEFGDGCYSFCVPSIANLYLRWWRPIRPGAHREPGAPEYTGEHFDGFGNRVTCYAAANPDDRPTEGKELTTRAAGFGVVRLNKAERTITLECFPRNVDVTDPATEQYLGWPRTINQLDNYGRKAAAYLPTLVVSGQSDPVVKVIDEATGEWVYALRIRGNEFRPKVFAPGTYTIEVGEGATKRVLKGVPSLSPNEQRRLDVDLAPL
;
A
#
# COMPACT_ATOMS: atom_id res chain seq x y z
N LYS A 1 8.53 -17.46 -19.47
CA LYS A 1 7.88 -18.71 -18.96
C LYS A 1 6.59 -18.43 -18.19
N PHE A 2 6.52 -17.33 -17.43
CA PHE A 2 5.33 -16.87 -16.69
C PHE A 2 3.98 -17.14 -17.39
N GLY A 3 3.71 -16.52 -18.54
CA GLY A 3 2.43 -16.70 -19.24
C GLY A 3 2.10 -18.15 -19.65
N ARG A 4 3.11 -19.01 -19.85
CA ARG A 4 2.89 -20.44 -20.16
C ARG A 4 2.58 -21.25 -18.90
N ASP A 5 3.28 -20.96 -17.82
CA ASP A 5 3.18 -21.71 -16.57
C ASP A 5 1.88 -21.34 -15.82
N PHE A 6 1.44 -20.09 -15.92
CA PHE A 6 0.15 -19.61 -15.38
C PHE A 6 -1.00 -19.60 -16.41
N ARG A 7 -0.80 -20.18 -17.62
CA ARG A 7 -1.75 -20.14 -18.74
C ARG A 7 -3.17 -20.59 -18.39
N ALA A 8 -3.34 -21.43 -17.38
CA ALA A 8 -4.66 -21.94 -16.99
C ALA A 8 -5.49 -20.84 -16.30
N ILE A 9 -4.86 -20.05 -15.42
CA ILE A 9 -5.52 -18.99 -14.65
C ILE A 9 -5.69 -17.73 -15.50
N ILE A 10 -4.69 -17.37 -16.30
CA ILE A 10 -4.72 -16.13 -17.11
C ILE A 10 -5.64 -16.23 -18.34
N ARG A 11 -6.10 -17.43 -18.70
CA ARG A 11 -6.90 -17.65 -19.93
C ARG A 11 -8.29 -17.03 -19.84
N ASP A 12 -8.88 -17.04 -18.66
CA ASP A 12 -10.26 -16.68 -18.39
C ASP A 12 -10.41 -15.62 -17.28
N ARG A 13 -9.29 -15.13 -16.74
CA ARG A 13 -9.27 -14.07 -15.72
C ARG A 13 -8.40 -12.91 -16.22
N PRO A 14 -8.91 -11.66 -16.17
CA PRO A 14 -8.08 -10.48 -16.37
C PRO A 14 -6.85 -10.57 -15.47
N THR A 15 -5.68 -10.45 -16.08
CA THR A 15 -4.40 -10.55 -15.39
C THR A 15 -3.68 -9.25 -15.59
N ILE A 16 -3.22 -8.67 -14.49
CA ILE A 16 -2.43 -7.46 -14.49
C ILE A 16 -1.03 -7.81 -14.00
N THR A 17 -0.03 -7.37 -14.75
CA THR A 17 1.38 -7.44 -14.38
C THR A 17 1.95 -6.04 -14.27
N ILE A 18 2.82 -5.85 -13.29
CA ILE A 18 3.61 -4.63 -13.08
C ILE A 18 5.06 -5.07 -12.81
N PRO A 19 6.05 -4.52 -13.53
CA PRO A 19 7.44 -4.93 -13.35
C PRO A 19 8.04 -4.40 -12.04
N ASP A 20 9.04 -5.13 -11.55
CA ASP A 20 9.93 -4.72 -10.47
C ASP A 20 11.41 -4.79 -10.92
N ASP A 21 12.34 -4.57 -10.01
CA ASP A 21 13.79 -4.64 -10.18
C ASP A 21 14.32 -5.82 -11.04
N HIS A 22 13.86 -7.03 -10.75
CA HIS A 22 14.33 -8.25 -11.40
C HIS A 22 13.87 -8.35 -12.87
N ASP A 23 12.78 -7.67 -13.24
CA ASP A 23 12.30 -7.61 -14.63
C ASP A 23 13.22 -6.76 -15.49
N VAL A 24 13.79 -5.70 -14.92
CA VAL A 24 14.75 -4.81 -15.58
C VAL A 24 16.21 -5.25 -15.39
N GLY A 25 16.43 -6.40 -14.74
CA GLY A 25 17.73 -7.09 -14.71
C GLY A 25 18.68 -6.63 -13.62
N GLN A 26 18.18 -6.02 -12.54
CA GLN A 26 18.98 -5.57 -11.39
C GLN A 26 18.41 -6.14 -10.08
N PRO A 27 19.23 -6.22 -9.01
CA PRO A 27 18.82 -6.85 -7.75
C PRO A 27 18.05 -5.93 -6.79
N ASN A 28 18.06 -4.62 -7.04
CA ASN A 28 17.28 -3.56 -6.38
C ASN A 28 16.98 -2.51 -7.47
N LEU A 29 15.85 -1.80 -7.38
CA LEU A 29 15.52 -0.71 -8.31
C LEU A 29 15.23 0.60 -7.59
N TRP A 30 16.06 1.57 -7.90
CA TRP A 30 15.99 2.98 -7.49
C TRP A 30 15.86 3.79 -8.77
N GLY A 31 14.66 3.96 -9.30
CA GLY A 31 14.49 4.40 -10.68
C GLY A 31 15.06 5.79 -10.98
N GLU A 32 15.29 6.63 -9.97
CA GLU A 32 15.91 7.96 -10.07
C GLU A 32 15.36 8.77 -11.26
N ALA A 33 14.04 8.74 -11.42
CA ALA A 33 13.31 9.33 -12.53
C ALA A 33 13.95 9.05 -13.92
N GLY A 34 14.43 7.83 -14.15
CA GLY A 34 15.03 7.41 -15.42
C GLY A 34 16.55 7.61 -15.50
N GLY A 35 17.24 7.74 -14.36
CA GLY A 35 18.71 7.79 -14.31
C GLY A 35 19.39 6.55 -14.91
N ALA A 36 20.66 6.68 -15.25
CA ALA A 36 21.51 5.54 -15.62
C ALA A 36 22.41 5.20 -14.44
N SER A 37 22.37 3.96 -13.99
CA SER A 37 23.20 3.50 -12.88
C SER A 37 24.53 2.96 -13.39
N THR A 38 25.60 3.23 -12.63
CA THR A 38 26.95 2.74 -12.89
C THR A 38 27.50 1.85 -11.78
N LEU A 39 26.89 1.85 -10.59
CA LEU A 39 27.34 1.05 -9.47
C LEU A 39 26.73 -0.36 -9.45
N PRO A 40 27.47 -1.37 -8.96
CA PRO A 40 26.89 -2.67 -8.64
C PRO A 40 25.72 -2.52 -7.66
N GLY A 41 24.60 -3.19 -7.95
CA GLY A 41 23.38 -3.11 -7.13
C GLY A 41 22.50 -1.89 -7.41
N ALA A 42 22.92 -1.02 -8.33
CA ALA A 42 22.23 0.20 -8.75
C ALA A 42 21.99 1.26 -7.66
N GLU A 43 22.75 1.19 -6.58
CA GLU A 43 22.56 2.03 -5.39
C GLU A 43 22.81 3.53 -5.63
N ASP A 44 23.46 3.91 -6.74
CA ASP A 44 23.62 5.30 -7.21
C ASP A 44 22.39 5.88 -7.91
N GLY A 45 21.30 5.09 -8.02
CA GLY A 45 20.10 5.50 -8.72
C GLY A 45 20.16 5.19 -10.22
N GLY A 46 19.00 4.86 -10.77
CA GLY A 46 18.76 4.56 -12.16
C GLY A 46 18.73 3.08 -12.54
N TYR A 47 18.79 2.87 -13.86
CA TYR A 47 18.77 1.57 -14.50
C TYR A 47 20.18 1.12 -14.87
N ALA A 48 20.54 -0.11 -14.53
CA ALA A 48 21.81 -0.71 -14.93
C ALA A 48 21.82 -1.13 -16.42
N MET A 49 20.64 -1.45 -16.95
CA MET A 49 20.46 -1.85 -18.35
C MET A 49 20.17 -0.63 -19.25
N PRO A 50 20.54 -0.67 -20.55
CA PRO A 50 20.24 0.41 -21.48
C PRO A 50 18.75 0.75 -21.55
N ALA A 51 18.41 2.02 -21.73
CA ALA A 51 17.01 2.48 -21.76
C ALA A 51 16.13 1.75 -22.80
N ASP A 52 16.67 1.33 -23.93
CA ASP A 52 15.92 0.56 -24.94
C ASP A 52 15.52 -0.84 -24.45
N TYR A 53 16.33 -1.46 -23.59
CA TYR A 53 15.97 -2.69 -22.91
C TYR A 53 14.82 -2.44 -21.92
N VAL A 54 14.93 -1.38 -21.10
CA VAL A 54 13.89 -1.01 -20.13
C VAL A 54 12.54 -0.75 -20.83
N LYS A 55 12.54 0.01 -21.92
CA LYS A 55 11.34 0.26 -22.75
C LYS A 55 10.75 -1.03 -23.32
N ALA A 56 11.60 -1.98 -23.73
CA ALA A 56 11.14 -3.27 -24.23
C ALA A 56 10.48 -4.11 -23.12
N VAL A 57 11.05 -4.11 -21.91
CA VAL A 57 10.47 -4.74 -20.72
C VAL A 57 9.11 -4.14 -20.39
N GLU A 58 9.03 -2.81 -20.21
CA GLU A 58 7.78 -2.11 -19.93
C GLU A 58 6.72 -2.44 -20.98
N ARG A 59 7.02 -2.25 -22.26
CA ARG A 59 6.09 -2.57 -23.36
C ARG A 59 5.59 -4.01 -23.30
N ALA A 60 6.47 -4.98 -23.02
CA ALA A 60 6.09 -6.38 -22.97
C ALA A 60 5.22 -6.72 -21.75
N GLN A 61 5.46 -6.06 -20.61
CA GLN A 61 4.86 -6.41 -19.33
C GLN A 61 3.68 -5.52 -18.92
N THR A 62 3.47 -4.37 -19.55
CA THR A 62 2.44 -3.40 -19.12
C THR A 62 1.49 -2.97 -20.23
N SER A 63 1.64 -3.48 -21.46
CA SER A 63 0.79 -3.10 -22.61
C SER A 63 -0.71 -3.38 -22.48
N HIS A 64 -1.13 -4.21 -21.51
CA HIS A 64 -2.53 -4.47 -21.19
C HIS A 64 -3.12 -3.46 -20.19
N LEU A 65 -2.29 -2.64 -19.55
CA LEU A 65 -2.75 -1.56 -18.68
C LEU A 65 -3.39 -0.45 -19.53
N PRO A 66 -4.35 0.31 -18.97
CA PRO A 66 -4.73 1.58 -19.55
C PRO A 66 -3.52 2.49 -19.71
N ASP A 67 -3.68 3.52 -20.54
CA ASP A 67 -2.68 4.57 -20.69
C ASP A 67 -2.32 5.16 -19.32
N ALA A 68 -1.05 5.53 -19.17
CA ALA A 68 -0.57 6.17 -17.95
C ALA A 68 -1.34 7.46 -17.68
N PHE A 69 -1.62 7.75 -16.40
CA PHE A 69 -2.36 8.95 -15.99
C PHE A 69 -1.72 10.23 -16.53
N ASP A 70 -0.39 10.24 -16.57
CA ASP A 70 0.41 11.25 -17.20
C ASP A 70 1.49 10.55 -18.02
N PRO A 71 1.41 10.52 -19.37
CA PRO A 71 2.28 9.70 -20.21
C PRO A 71 3.64 10.33 -20.52
N ARG A 72 4.00 11.47 -19.90
CA ARG A 72 5.31 12.10 -20.12
C ARG A 72 6.44 11.13 -19.78
N THR A 73 7.38 10.97 -20.70
CA THR A 73 8.58 10.15 -20.45
C THR A 73 9.46 10.77 -19.37
N ILE A 74 10.27 9.94 -18.73
CA ILE A 74 11.27 10.35 -17.75
C ILE A 74 12.68 10.34 -18.38
N GLY A 75 13.73 10.38 -17.56
CA GLY A 75 15.12 10.29 -17.99
C GLY A 75 15.37 9.17 -19.01
N GLN A 76 16.30 9.42 -19.94
CA GLN A 76 16.61 8.52 -21.07
C GLN A 76 15.41 8.22 -22.01
N GLY A 77 14.34 9.00 -21.91
CA GLY A 77 13.11 8.81 -22.69
C GLY A 77 12.35 7.53 -22.33
N ILE A 78 12.54 7.01 -21.12
CA ILE A 78 11.83 5.84 -20.60
C ILE A 78 10.36 6.20 -20.36
N GLY A 79 9.46 5.25 -20.60
CA GLY A 79 8.02 5.42 -20.39
C GLY A 79 7.63 5.38 -18.91
N VAL A 80 6.33 5.52 -18.69
CA VAL A 80 5.66 5.29 -17.40
C VAL A 80 4.36 4.53 -17.67
N TYR A 81 3.86 3.81 -16.67
CA TYR A 81 2.65 3.00 -16.70
C TYR A 81 1.76 3.16 -15.46
N PHE A 82 2.09 4.04 -14.50
CA PHE A 82 1.20 4.34 -13.37
C PHE A 82 -0.15 4.86 -13.88
N THR A 83 -1.23 4.23 -13.41
CA THR A 83 -2.57 4.46 -13.96
C THR A 83 -3.65 4.04 -12.96
N CYS A 84 -4.90 4.34 -13.29
CA CYS A 84 -6.07 3.94 -12.52
C CYS A 84 -7.12 3.31 -13.44
N PHE A 85 -7.87 2.35 -12.91
CA PHE A 85 -9.00 1.75 -13.64
C PHE A 85 -10.05 1.17 -12.69
N ASN A 86 -11.24 0.97 -13.23
CA ASN A 86 -12.36 0.36 -12.53
C ASN A 86 -12.62 -1.04 -13.08
N TRP A 87 -12.68 -2.04 -12.20
CA TRP A 87 -13.08 -3.40 -12.57
C TRP A 87 -14.01 -3.99 -11.51
N GLY A 88 -15.19 -4.46 -11.92
CA GLY A 88 -16.15 -5.07 -11.00
C GLY A 88 -16.69 -4.13 -9.91
N ARG A 89 -16.70 -2.82 -10.16
CA ARG A 89 -16.94 -1.73 -9.20
C ARG A 89 -15.86 -1.59 -8.11
N ILE A 90 -14.65 -2.04 -8.37
CA ILE A 90 -13.48 -1.78 -7.54
C ILE A 90 -12.58 -0.81 -8.30
N GLY A 91 -12.18 0.26 -7.63
CA GLY A 91 -11.21 1.20 -8.16
C GLY A 91 -9.81 0.70 -7.84
N PHE A 92 -8.97 0.58 -8.85
CA PHE A 92 -7.57 0.20 -8.71
C PHE A 92 -6.69 1.39 -9.06
N ALA A 93 -5.65 1.63 -8.26
CA ALA A 93 -4.50 2.42 -8.65
C ALA A 93 -3.27 1.52 -8.76
N VAL A 94 -2.56 1.63 -9.87
CA VAL A 94 -1.26 1.00 -10.09
C VAL A 94 -0.21 2.10 -9.96
N ILE A 95 0.68 1.95 -8.99
CA ILE A 95 1.81 2.85 -8.80
C ILE A 95 3.11 2.17 -9.20
N GLU A 96 4.08 3.00 -9.54
CA GLU A 96 5.45 2.63 -9.85
C GLU A 96 6.37 3.11 -8.73
N ASP A 97 6.26 2.46 -7.58
CA ASP A 97 6.93 2.90 -6.35
C ASP A 97 8.46 2.87 -6.43
N ARG A 98 9.01 2.11 -7.40
CA ARG A 98 10.44 2.09 -7.73
C ARG A 98 10.86 3.17 -8.72
N LYS A 99 9.98 3.63 -9.60
CA LYS A 99 10.35 4.40 -10.82
C LYS A 99 10.97 5.76 -10.53
N PHE A 100 10.54 6.39 -9.44
CA PHE A 100 11.00 7.71 -9.00
C PHE A 100 11.81 7.64 -7.71
N LYS A 101 11.91 6.46 -7.10
CA LYS A 101 12.60 6.29 -5.83
C LYS A 101 14.09 6.62 -5.97
N SER A 102 14.60 7.41 -5.04
CA SER A 102 16.00 7.82 -5.05
C SER A 102 16.97 6.69 -4.69
N GLY A 103 18.16 6.69 -5.29
CA GLY A 103 19.26 5.82 -4.89
C GLY A 103 19.92 6.30 -3.58
N PRO A 104 20.24 5.42 -2.62
CA PRO A 104 20.82 5.84 -1.34
C PRO A 104 22.31 6.25 -1.43
N ALA A 105 23.06 5.76 -2.41
CA ALA A 105 24.50 5.99 -2.48
C ALA A 105 24.83 7.46 -2.82
N GLY A 106 25.55 8.12 -1.92
CA GLY A 106 25.93 9.53 -2.07
C GLY A 106 24.84 10.52 -1.63
N LEU A 107 23.58 10.08 -1.54
CA LEU A 107 22.47 10.88 -1.02
C LEU A 107 22.47 10.91 0.52
N ILE A 108 22.74 9.77 1.15
CA ILE A 108 22.78 9.62 2.61
C ILE A 108 24.08 8.94 3.06
N PRO A 109 24.47 9.05 4.35
CA PRO A 109 25.63 8.34 4.88
C PRO A 109 25.44 6.81 4.78
N GLN A 110 26.47 6.11 4.29
CA GLN A 110 26.48 4.65 4.29
C GLN A 110 26.68 4.13 5.72
N GLN A 111 25.70 3.35 6.22
CA GLN A 111 25.66 2.85 7.61
C GLN A 111 25.69 1.31 7.70
N GLY A 112 26.15 0.67 6.63
CA GLY A 112 26.28 -0.78 6.53
C GLY A 112 27.22 -1.18 5.39
N PRO A 113 27.33 -2.48 5.08
CA PRO A 113 28.22 -2.96 4.03
C PRO A 113 27.78 -2.55 2.62
N ARG A 114 26.49 -2.24 2.45
CA ARG A 114 25.90 -1.68 1.24
C ARG A 114 25.26 -0.32 1.57
N PRO A 115 25.16 0.61 0.60
CA PRO A 115 24.48 1.89 0.78
C PRO A 115 23.03 1.78 1.30
N ASP A 116 22.29 0.76 0.88
CA ASP A 116 20.90 0.50 1.26
C ASP A 116 20.72 -0.29 2.57
N HIS A 117 21.82 -0.68 3.22
CA HIS A 117 21.78 -1.45 4.45
C HIS A 117 22.14 -0.61 5.67
N ILE A 118 21.30 -0.66 6.69
CA ILE A 118 21.62 -0.13 8.02
C ILE A 118 21.65 -1.27 9.03
N ARG A 119 22.75 -1.36 9.78
CA ARG A 119 22.96 -2.42 10.79
C ARG A 119 22.96 -1.91 12.22
N ASP A 120 23.36 -0.66 12.43
CA ASP A 120 23.39 -0.08 13.78
C ASP A 120 21.97 0.20 14.24
N ALA A 121 21.56 -0.43 15.34
CA ALA A 121 20.25 -0.22 15.94
C ALA A 121 20.14 1.09 16.74
N ASN A 122 21.26 1.80 16.93
CA ASN A 122 21.31 3.08 17.65
C ASN A 122 21.44 4.29 16.74
N TYR A 123 21.35 4.11 15.41
CA TYR A 123 21.37 5.23 14.48
C TYR A 123 20.14 6.12 14.64
N ASP A 124 20.26 7.37 14.19
CA ASP A 124 19.12 8.28 14.14
C ASP A 124 18.36 8.10 12.81
N PRO A 125 17.12 7.59 12.80
CA PRO A 125 16.36 7.44 11.56
C PRO A 125 16.09 8.76 10.83
N ALA A 126 16.08 9.90 11.54
CA ALA A 126 15.90 11.21 10.90
C ALA A 126 17.10 11.59 10.01
N SER A 127 18.29 10.99 10.25
CA SER A 127 19.50 11.29 9.47
C SER A 127 19.45 10.82 8.01
N ILE A 128 18.47 9.99 7.66
CA ILE A 128 18.30 9.45 6.31
C ILE A 128 17.01 9.95 5.64
N ASP A 129 16.13 10.65 6.35
CA ASP A 129 14.94 11.30 5.76
C ASP A 129 15.31 12.70 5.28
N VAL A 130 16.00 12.76 4.15
CA VAL A 130 16.52 14.02 3.59
C VAL A 130 15.53 14.61 2.57
N PRO A 131 15.39 15.95 2.48
CA PRO A 131 14.44 16.60 1.55
C PRO A 131 14.65 16.25 0.07
N GLU A 132 15.87 15.89 -0.31
CA GLU A 132 16.25 15.51 -1.66
C GLU A 132 15.84 14.07 -2.02
N ALA A 133 15.47 13.24 -1.03
CA ALA A 133 15.06 11.86 -1.28
C ALA A 133 13.61 11.78 -1.74
N GLU A 134 13.39 11.09 -2.85
CA GLU A 134 12.08 10.91 -3.48
C GLU A 134 11.62 9.44 -3.40
N LEU A 135 10.30 9.23 -3.36
CA LEU A 135 9.68 7.90 -3.42
C LEU A 135 8.78 7.77 -4.65
N LEU A 136 7.57 8.32 -4.60
CA LEU A 136 6.59 8.23 -5.70
C LEU A 136 6.72 9.37 -6.71
N GLY A 137 7.17 10.53 -6.26
CA GLY A 137 7.17 11.76 -7.03
C GLY A 137 5.80 12.40 -7.24
N GLU A 138 5.83 13.67 -7.62
CA GLU A 138 4.65 14.53 -7.68
C GLU A 138 3.56 14.01 -8.64
N ARG A 139 3.97 13.40 -9.77
CA ARG A 139 3.04 12.92 -10.80
C ARG A 139 2.18 11.76 -10.31
N GLN A 140 2.77 10.85 -9.54
CA GLN A 140 2.05 9.73 -8.94
C GLN A 140 1.18 10.19 -7.76
N LEU A 141 1.68 11.13 -6.95
CA LEU A 141 0.90 11.72 -5.87
C LEU A 141 -0.31 12.50 -6.42
N ALA A 142 -0.17 13.22 -7.52
CA ALA A 142 -1.27 13.89 -8.20
C ALA A 142 -2.29 12.90 -8.78
N MET A 143 -1.84 11.76 -9.33
CA MET A 143 -2.73 10.68 -9.75
C MET A 143 -3.53 10.13 -8.56
N LEU A 144 -2.85 9.82 -7.44
CA LEU A 144 -3.50 9.29 -6.24
C LEU A 144 -4.48 10.29 -5.63
N ASP A 145 -4.17 11.59 -5.65
CA ASP A 145 -5.06 12.66 -5.21
C ASP A 145 -6.32 12.74 -6.08
N HIS A 146 -6.16 12.72 -7.42
CA HIS A 146 -7.27 12.73 -8.36
C HIS A 146 -8.14 11.47 -8.21
N TRP A 147 -7.53 10.29 -8.27
CA TRP A 147 -8.21 9.00 -8.13
C TRP A 147 -8.84 8.81 -6.76
N GLY A 148 -8.23 9.30 -5.69
CA GLY A 148 -8.77 9.17 -4.33
C GLY A 148 -10.10 9.91 -4.14
N GLN A 149 -10.30 11.00 -4.89
CA GLN A 149 -11.52 11.79 -4.89
C GLN A 149 -12.59 11.24 -5.84
N ASP A 150 -12.20 10.53 -6.90
CA ASP A 150 -13.12 9.94 -7.87
C ASP A 150 -13.66 8.59 -7.39
N TRP A 151 -14.97 8.52 -7.18
CA TRP A 151 -15.67 7.31 -6.75
C TRP A 151 -16.66 6.80 -7.81
N GLU A 152 -16.64 7.35 -9.02
CA GLU A 152 -17.61 7.02 -10.07
C GLU A 152 -17.59 5.52 -10.38
N GLY A 153 -18.73 4.85 -10.14
CA GLY A 153 -18.86 3.41 -10.36
C GLY A 153 -18.03 2.54 -9.42
N VAL A 154 -17.42 3.08 -8.35
CA VAL A 154 -16.51 2.39 -7.43
C VAL A 154 -17.13 2.24 -6.05
N ASP A 155 -17.06 1.03 -5.50
CA ASP A 155 -17.52 0.66 -4.15
C ASP A 155 -16.38 0.63 -3.13
N MET A 156 -15.20 0.17 -3.54
CA MET A 156 -14.01 0.00 -2.70
C MET A 156 -12.75 0.25 -3.55
N LYS A 157 -11.65 0.62 -2.90
CA LYS A 157 -10.40 1.00 -3.56
C LYS A 157 -9.23 0.10 -3.14
N VAL A 158 -8.36 -0.21 -4.10
CA VAL A 158 -7.16 -1.03 -3.92
C VAL A 158 -5.99 -0.33 -4.61
N VAL A 159 -4.83 -0.29 -3.93
CA VAL A 159 -3.57 0.16 -4.53
C VAL A 159 -2.65 -1.04 -4.74
N LEU A 160 -2.05 -1.12 -5.92
CA LEU A 160 -1.06 -2.13 -6.30
C LEU A 160 0.30 -1.46 -6.47
N SER A 161 1.32 -2.00 -5.80
CA SER A 161 2.70 -1.55 -5.94
C SER A 161 3.68 -2.73 -5.87
N GLN A 162 4.95 -2.47 -6.11
CA GLN A 162 5.99 -3.49 -6.05
C GLN A 162 6.27 -3.90 -4.61
N THR A 163 6.45 -2.95 -3.69
CA THR A 163 6.81 -3.24 -2.29
C THR A 163 5.98 -2.46 -1.24
N ILE A 164 6.06 -2.90 0.01
CA ILE A 164 5.28 -2.34 1.14
C ILE A 164 5.90 -1.08 1.73
N PHE A 165 5.05 -0.20 2.27
CA PHE A 165 5.41 1.08 2.89
C PHE A 165 6.02 0.98 4.31
N CYS A 166 6.83 -0.05 4.56
CA CYS A 166 7.58 -0.22 5.80
C CYS A 166 8.81 -1.13 5.63
N GLY A 167 9.73 -1.09 6.59
CA GLY A 167 10.81 -2.08 6.77
C GLY A 167 10.27 -3.41 7.30
N GLY A 168 9.60 -4.20 6.46
CA GLY A 168 8.88 -5.41 6.87
C GLY A 168 9.72 -6.66 7.12
N ALA A 169 11.04 -6.58 6.97
CA ALA A 169 11.96 -7.70 7.14
C ALA A 169 13.19 -7.33 7.97
N HIS A 170 13.44 -8.10 9.04
CA HIS A 170 14.55 -7.92 9.97
C HIS A 170 15.74 -8.83 9.69
N ILE A 171 15.52 -9.99 9.07
CA ILE A 171 16.58 -10.97 8.76
C ILE A 171 16.47 -11.28 7.28
N HIS A 172 17.61 -11.26 6.59
CA HIS A 172 17.69 -11.39 5.13
C HIS A 172 18.64 -12.51 4.71
N GLY A 173 18.21 -13.31 3.74
CA GLY A 173 18.95 -14.40 3.10
C GLY A 173 19.15 -15.63 3.97
N LYS A 174 19.70 -15.47 5.19
CA LYS A 174 19.98 -16.55 6.14
C LYS A 174 19.77 -16.11 7.58
N ILE A 175 19.45 -17.06 8.45
CA ILE A 175 19.41 -16.81 9.91
C ILE A 175 20.77 -16.23 10.36
N GLY A 176 20.71 -15.11 11.09
CA GLY A 176 21.87 -14.30 11.49
C GLY A 176 22.16 -13.11 10.55
N GLY A 177 21.53 -13.04 9.38
CA GLY A 177 21.59 -11.89 8.45
C GLY A 177 20.71 -10.72 8.89
N ARG A 178 20.78 -10.31 10.16
CA ARG A 178 19.95 -9.22 10.67
C ARG A 178 20.34 -7.89 10.01
N LEU A 179 19.33 -7.18 9.52
CA LEU A 179 19.39 -5.77 9.15
C LEU A 179 18.48 -5.00 10.10
N HIS A 180 18.90 -3.79 10.45
CA HIS A 180 18.06 -2.90 11.23
C HIS A 180 17.07 -2.18 10.33
N ALA A 181 17.55 -1.63 9.21
CA ALA A 181 16.72 -1.07 8.14
C ALA A 181 17.25 -1.50 6.77
N ASP A 182 16.33 -1.75 5.85
CA ASP A 182 16.59 -2.13 4.45
C ASP A 182 15.90 -1.10 3.55
N LEU A 183 16.68 -0.14 3.04
CA LEU A 183 16.17 1.02 2.32
C LEU A 183 15.43 0.63 1.04
N ASP A 184 15.64 -0.60 0.57
CA ASP A 184 14.99 -1.09 -0.63
C ASP A 184 13.46 -1.20 -0.40
N SER A 185 12.98 -1.40 0.82
CA SER A 185 11.53 -1.30 1.08
C SER A 185 11.02 0.15 1.01
N ASN A 186 9.71 0.34 0.83
CA ASN A 186 9.12 1.69 0.85
C ASN A 186 8.91 2.23 2.28
N GLY A 187 9.63 1.69 3.27
CA GLY A 187 9.76 2.35 4.56
C GLY A 187 10.62 3.63 4.49
N TRP A 188 11.40 3.78 3.42
CA TRP A 188 12.27 4.93 3.14
C TRP A 188 12.06 5.47 1.71
N PRO A 189 12.20 6.80 1.49
CA PRO A 189 12.29 7.85 2.52
C PRO A 189 11.00 8.01 3.32
N GLN A 190 11.11 8.30 4.61
CA GLN A 190 9.96 8.34 5.53
C GLN A 190 8.94 9.41 5.13
N SER A 191 9.41 10.59 4.68
CA SER A 191 8.54 11.66 4.19
C SER A 191 7.76 11.24 2.95
N GLY A 192 8.41 10.61 1.97
CA GLY A 192 7.76 10.06 0.78
C GLY A 192 6.77 8.94 1.10
N ARG A 193 7.13 8.06 2.04
CA ARG A 193 6.25 7.01 2.58
C ARG A 193 5.00 7.58 3.23
N ASN A 194 5.15 8.62 4.05
CA ASN A 194 4.02 9.27 4.73
C ASN A 194 3.08 9.95 3.73
N ALA A 195 3.61 10.62 2.70
CA ALA A 195 2.79 11.21 1.64
C ALA A 195 1.96 10.16 0.89
N ALA A 196 2.55 9.00 0.58
CA ALA A 196 1.82 7.90 -0.05
C ALA A 196 0.68 7.39 0.83
N ILE A 197 0.96 7.11 2.11
CA ILE A 197 -0.06 6.57 3.04
C ILE A 197 -1.16 7.60 3.32
N ASP A 198 -0.82 8.89 3.37
CA ASP A 198 -1.82 9.94 3.52
C ASP A 198 -2.78 9.95 2.32
N ALA A 199 -2.26 9.87 1.09
CA ALA A 199 -3.10 9.78 -0.11
C ALA A 199 -4.01 8.53 -0.09
N LEU A 200 -3.48 7.38 0.31
CA LEU A 200 -4.21 6.11 0.38
C LEU A 200 -5.31 6.13 1.44
N ARG A 201 -5.02 6.63 2.65
CA ARG A 201 -5.99 6.61 3.77
C ARG A 201 -7.18 7.53 3.50
N LYS A 202 -6.97 8.66 2.82
CA LYS A 202 -8.05 9.62 2.48
C LYS A 202 -9.11 9.02 1.54
N CYS A 203 -8.83 7.91 0.87
CA CYS A 203 -9.80 7.18 0.05
C CYS A 203 -10.07 5.74 0.52
N PHE A 204 -9.69 5.43 1.77
CA PHE A 204 -9.95 4.14 2.42
C PHE A 204 -9.44 2.93 1.61
N ALA A 205 -8.35 3.12 0.87
CA ALA A 205 -7.79 2.08 0.03
C ALA A 205 -7.00 1.05 0.85
N VAL A 206 -7.12 -0.23 0.47
CA VAL A 206 -6.21 -1.27 0.95
C VAL A 206 -5.01 -1.38 0.00
N HIS A 207 -3.82 -1.58 0.55
CA HIS A 207 -2.58 -1.71 -0.21
C HIS A 207 -2.22 -3.18 -0.41
N VAL A 208 -1.88 -3.58 -1.64
CA VAL A 208 -1.39 -4.91 -1.98
C VAL A 208 -0.04 -4.77 -2.69
N ALA A 209 0.96 -5.51 -2.23
CA ALA A 209 2.32 -5.46 -2.76
C ALA A 209 3.01 -6.82 -2.75
N GLY A 210 4.20 -6.89 -3.34
CA GLY A 210 5.10 -8.04 -3.37
C GLY A 210 6.49 -7.69 -2.84
N ASP A 211 7.54 -8.10 -3.58
CA ASP A 211 8.98 -7.89 -3.33
C ASP A 211 9.54 -8.53 -2.04
N GLN A 212 8.94 -8.29 -0.88
CA GLN A 212 9.52 -8.62 0.42
C GLN A 212 9.69 -10.12 0.70
N HIS A 213 9.29 -11.02 -0.21
CA HIS A 213 9.46 -12.47 -0.07
C HIS A 213 9.00 -13.02 1.29
N LEU A 214 8.06 -12.34 1.92
CA LEU A 214 7.53 -12.61 3.23
C LEU A 214 6.07 -12.17 3.20
N GLY A 215 5.16 -13.14 3.21
CA GLY A 215 3.74 -12.82 3.35
C GLY A 215 3.54 -12.05 4.65
N SER A 216 2.93 -10.87 4.62
CA SER A 216 2.77 -10.04 5.82
C SER A 216 1.56 -9.14 5.77
N ILE A 217 0.89 -8.95 6.91
CA ILE A 217 -0.14 -7.92 7.10
C ILE A 217 0.38 -6.87 8.07
N PHE A 218 0.45 -5.63 7.60
CA PHE A 218 0.73 -4.47 8.43
C PHE A 218 -0.40 -3.45 8.36
N HIS A 219 -0.74 -2.84 9.49
CA HIS A 219 -1.55 -1.61 9.53
C HIS A 219 -0.62 -0.44 9.83
N HIS A 220 -0.61 0.52 8.92
CA HIS A 220 0.34 1.61 8.94
C HIS A 220 -0.13 2.77 9.82
N GLY A 221 0.83 3.46 10.44
CA GLY A 221 0.63 4.72 11.14
C GLY A 221 1.50 5.85 10.60
N ILE A 222 0.99 7.07 10.57
CA ILE A 222 1.72 8.33 10.34
C ILE A 222 1.84 9.06 11.68
N ASP A 223 0.73 9.56 12.23
CA ASP A 223 0.70 10.32 13.48
C ASP A 223 0.58 9.37 14.68
N GLU A 224 -0.33 8.41 14.58
CA GLU A 224 -0.58 7.35 15.56
C GLU A 224 -0.47 5.96 14.91
N PHE A 225 -0.32 4.92 15.74
CA PHE A 225 -0.42 3.53 15.26
C PHE A 225 -1.80 3.27 14.67
N GLY A 226 -1.83 2.69 13.47
CA GLY A 226 -3.07 2.29 12.80
C GLY A 226 -3.93 3.45 12.29
N ASP A 227 -3.39 4.65 12.10
CA ASP A 227 -4.15 5.78 11.55
C ASP A 227 -4.16 5.85 10.01
N GLY A 228 -3.40 4.97 9.33
CA GLY A 228 -3.29 4.82 7.89
C GLY A 228 -3.99 3.57 7.33
N CYS A 229 -3.54 3.12 6.16
CA CYS A 229 -4.10 1.96 5.47
C CYS A 229 -3.53 0.62 5.97
N TYR A 230 -4.29 -0.46 5.75
CA TYR A 230 -3.74 -1.82 5.81
C TYR A 230 -2.97 -2.11 4.53
N SER A 231 -1.91 -2.90 4.67
CA SER A 231 -1.16 -3.48 3.57
C SER A 231 -1.05 -4.99 3.69
N PHE A 232 -1.13 -5.67 2.55
CA PHE A 232 -0.82 -7.09 2.42
C PHE A 232 0.32 -7.29 1.43
N CYS A 233 1.50 -7.64 1.94
CA CYS A 233 2.55 -8.20 1.10
C CYS A 233 2.18 -9.66 0.83
N VAL A 234 1.94 -10.02 -0.43
CA VAL A 234 1.72 -11.42 -0.79
C VAL A 234 3.04 -12.20 -0.71
N PRO A 235 3.01 -13.50 -0.34
CA PRO A 235 4.23 -14.30 -0.32
C PRO A 235 4.76 -14.51 -1.74
N SER A 236 6.06 -14.77 -1.85
CA SER A 236 6.65 -15.18 -3.13
C SER A 236 6.11 -16.54 -3.55
N ILE A 237 5.74 -16.69 -4.83
CA ILE A 237 5.31 -17.98 -5.39
C ILE A 237 6.43 -19.03 -5.28
N ALA A 238 7.68 -18.60 -5.41
CA ALA A 238 8.86 -19.41 -5.26
C ALA A 238 9.92 -18.64 -4.47
N ASN A 239 9.94 -18.86 -3.16
CA ASN A 239 10.83 -18.12 -2.28
C ASN A 239 12.25 -18.71 -2.27
N LEU A 240 13.19 -18.01 -2.90
CA LEU A 240 14.61 -18.38 -2.94
C LEU A 240 15.49 -17.46 -2.10
N TYR A 241 14.96 -16.31 -1.68
CA TYR A 241 15.65 -15.35 -0.83
C TYR A 241 14.80 -15.10 0.41
N LEU A 242 15.13 -15.82 1.48
CA LEU A 242 14.30 -15.86 2.68
C LEU A 242 14.42 -14.56 3.48
N ARG A 243 13.28 -14.07 3.95
CA ARG A 243 13.20 -12.93 4.86
C ARG A 243 12.35 -13.32 6.08
N TRP A 244 12.62 -12.68 7.22
CA TRP A 244 11.83 -12.86 8.46
C TRP A 244 11.48 -11.53 9.09
N TRP A 245 10.24 -11.41 9.54
CA TRP A 245 9.81 -10.42 10.52
C TRP A 245 10.04 -10.98 11.92
N ARG A 246 11.15 -10.58 12.53
CA ARG A 246 11.54 -11.04 13.88
C ARG A 246 11.99 -9.84 14.71
N PRO A 247 11.09 -9.01 15.25
CA PRO A 247 11.49 -7.89 16.12
C PRO A 247 12.21 -8.42 17.37
N ILE A 248 13.08 -7.58 17.95
CA ILE A 248 13.87 -7.96 19.15
C ILE A 248 12.99 -7.99 20.40
N ARG A 249 11.98 -7.12 20.45
CA ARG A 249 11.01 -7.03 21.54
C ARG A 249 9.63 -7.47 21.03
N PRO A 250 8.79 -8.08 21.89
CA PRO A 250 7.40 -8.30 21.56
C PRO A 250 6.68 -7.00 21.24
N GLY A 251 5.70 -7.05 20.34
CA GLY A 251 4.92 -5.86 19.98
C GLY A 251 3.96 -5.44 21.08
N ALA A 252 3.71 -4.14 21.16
CA ALA A 252 2.71 -3.58 22.07
C ALA A 252 1.29 -3.82 21.53
N HIS A 253 0.26 -3.70 22.39
CA HIS A 253 -1.16 -3.81 22.02
C HIS A 253 -1.53 -5.03 21.15
N ARG A 254 -0.82 -6.13 21.34
CA ARG A 254 -1.01 -7.39 20.62
C ARG A 254 -2.32 -8.08 21.02
N GLU A 255 -2.95 -8.74 20.06
CA GLU A 255 -4.14 -9.56 20.30
C GLU A 255 -3.82 -10.71 21.29
N PRO A 256 -4.72 -11.02 22.25
CA PRO A 256 -4.51 -12.11 23.19
C PRO A 256 -4.18 -13.43 22.49
N GLY A 257 -3.05 -14.06 22.85
CA GLY A 257 -2.61 -15.33 22.27
C GLY A 257 -1.94 -15.24 20.89
N ALA A 258 -1.89 -14.07 20.26
CA ALA A 258 -1.18 -13.89 18.99
C ALA A 258 0.35 -14.05 19.16
N PRO A 259 1.13 -14.34 18.10
CA PRO A 259 2.59 -14.50 18.19
C PRO A 259 3.31 -13.25 18.69
N GLU A 260 4.41 -13.38 19.42
CA GLU A 260 5.13 -12.23 20.03
C GLU A 260 5.57 -11.16 19.04
N TYR A 261 5.84 -11.53 17.79
CA TYR A 261 6.24 -10.60 16.74
C TYR A 261 5.09 -9.70 16.26
N THR A 262 3.83 -9.98 16.61
CA THR A 262 2.66 -9.17 16.24
C THR A 262 2.44 -8.01 17.22
N GLY A 263 1.53 -7.09 16.88
CA GLY A 263 1.28 -5.85 17.62
C GLY A 263 2.02 -4.64 17.04
N GLU A 264 2.05 -3.56 17.79
CA GLU A 264 2.66 -2.28 17.44
C GLU A 264 4.19 -2.32 17.59
N HIS A 265 4.88 -1.85 16.55
CA HIS A 265 6.33 -1.74 16.46
C HIS A 265 6.75 -0.47 15.73
N PHE A 266 7.92 0.05 16.07
CA PHE A 266 8.65 0.92 15.16
C PHE A 266 9.52 0.05 14.26
N ASP A 267 9.42 0.23 12.94
CA ASP A 267 10.34 -0.43 12.01
C ASP A 267 11.74 0.20 12.08
N GLY A 268 12.68 -0.30 11.27
CA GLY A 268 14.05 0.21 11.21
C GLY A 268 14.16 1.71 10.96
N PHE A 269 13.17 2.32 10.30
CA PHE A 269 13.15 3.73 9.94
C PHE A 269 12.43 4.60 10.97
N GLY A 270 11.95 4.01 12.07
CA GLY A 270 11.12 4.70 13.06
C GLY A 270 9.67 4.88 12.60
N ASN A 271 9.21 4.17 11.56
CA ASN A 271 7.80 4.25 11.14
C ASN A 271 6.92 3.43 12.08
N ARG A 272 5.72 3.93 12.35
CA ARG A 272 4.69 3.21 13.13
C ARG A 272 4.06 2.12 12.27
N VAL A 273 4.23 0.87 12.69
CA VAL A 273 3.61 -0.29 12.04
C VAL A 273 3.00 -1.25 13.06
N THR A 274 1.79 -1.70 12.78
CA THR A 274 1.16 -2.77 13.55
C THR A 274 1.19 -4.05 12.72
N CYS A 275 2.01 -5.03 13.14
CA CYS A 275 2.11 -6.32 12.49
C CYS A 275 0.98 -7.24 12.97
N TYR A 276 0.18 -7.75 12.05
CA TYR A 276 -0.90 -8.68 12.38
C TYR A 276 -0.59 -10.12 11.99
N ALA A 277 0.22 -10.32 10.95
CA ALA A 277 0.62 -11.64 10.51
C ALA A 277 1.93 -11.54 9.71
N ALA A 278 2.79 -12.56 9.85
CA ALA A 278 4.00 -12.72 9.05
C ALA A 278 4.24 -14.21 8.81
N ALA A 279 4.34 -14.62 7.54
CA ALA A 279 4.64 -15.99 7.14
C ALA A 279 6.15 -16.27 7.31
N ASN A 280 6.64 -16.18 8.55
CA ASN A 280 8.05 -16.44 8.87
C ASN A 280 8.40 -17.90 8.53
N PRO A 281 9.42 -18.15 7.68
CA PRO A 281 9.86 -19.52 7.42
C PRO A 281 10.55 -20.14 8.65
N ASP A 282 10.71 -21.46 8.64
CA ASP A 282 11.44 -22.16 9.71
C ASP A 282 12.92 -21.75 9.77
N ASP A 283 13.53 -21.80 10.96
CA ASP A 283 14.94 -21.44 11.16
C ASP A 283 15.92 -22.39 10.45
N ARG A 284 15.45 -23.59 10.07
CA ARG A 284 16.22 -24.59 9.32
C ARG A 284 15.38 -25.06 8.12
N PRO A 285 15.23 -24.21 7.09
CA PRO A 285 14.50 -24.60 5.89
C PRO A 285 15.24 -25.79 5.26
N THR A 286 14.52 -26.86 4.92
CA THR A 286 15.15 -28.08 4.40
C THR A 286 15.85 -27.76 3.07
N GLU A 287 17.17 -27.95 3.00
CA GLU A 287 17.93 -27.69 1.78
C GLU A 287 17.45 -28.62 0.65
N GLY A 288 17.09 -28.03 -0.49
CA GLY A 288 17.19 -28.70 -1.78
C GLY A 288 15.97 -29.40 -2.37
N LYS A 289 14.80 -29.53 -1.71
CA LYS A 289 13.68 -30.26 -2.38
C LYS A 289 12.26 -29.72 -2.31
N GLU A 290 11.89 -28.79 -1.43
CA GLU A 290 10.50 -28.27 -1.48
C GLU A 290 10.42 -26.78 -1.16
N LEU A 291 9.77 -26.01 -2.05
CA LEU A 291 9.38 -24.60 -1.81
C LEU A 291 8.41 -24.46 -0.62
N THR A 292 7.85 -25.56 -0.13
CA THR A 292 6.88 -25.63 0.99
C THR A 292 7.47 -25.11 2.31
N THR A 293 8.75 -25.35 2.59
CA THR A 293 9.42 -24.96 3.86
C THR A 293 10.01 -23.55 3.83
N ARG A 294 9.76 -22.80 2.75
CA ARG A 294 10.36 -21.49 2.49
C ARG A 294 9.37 -20.34 2.58
N ALA A 295 8.23 -20.57 3.23
CA ALA A 295 7.12 -19.60 3.26
C ALA A 295 6.68 -19.14 1.86
N ALA A 296 6.79 -20.02 0.86
CA ALA A 296 6.33 -19.75 -0.50
C ALA A 296 4.84 -20.08 -0.62
N GLY A 297 4.12 -19.30 -1.43
CA GLY A 297 2.67 -19.44 -1.49
C GLY A 297 2.02 -18.46 -2.45
N PHE A 298 0.77 -18.11 -2.16
CA PHE A 298 0.06 -17.04 -2.85
C PHE A 298 -0.94 -16.36 -1.92
N GLY A 299 -1.23 -15.09 -2.21
CA GLY A 299 -2.25 -14.31 -1.52
C GLY A 299 -3.56 -14.27 -2.30
N VAL A 300 -4.68 -14.18 -1.59
CA VAL A 300 -6.00 -13.86 -2.16
C VAL A 300 -6.59 -12.71 -1.35
N VAL A 301 -7.08 -11.68 -2.04
CA VAL A 301 -7.82 -10.56 -1.42
C VAL A 301 -9.27 -10.65 -1.86
N ARG A 302 -10.18 -10.91 -0.92
CA ARG A 302 -11.63 -10.96 -1.16
C ARG A 302 -12.28 -9.67 -0.72
N LEU A 303 -12.94 -9.00 -1.67
CA LEU A 303 -13.65 -7.75 -1.43
C LEU A 303 -15.15 -8.04 -1.37
N ASN A 304 -15.73 -7.97 -0.17
CA ASN A 304 -17.19 -8.07 -0.01
C ASN A 304 -17.81 -6.68 -0.08
N LYS A 305 -18.37 -6.36 -1.25
CA LYS A 305 -18.97 -5.04 -1.51
C LYS A 305 -20.22 -4.79 -0.67
N ALA A 306 -21.03 -5.79 -0.37
CA ALA A 306 -22.26 -5.60 0.40
C ALA A 306 -21.98 -5.26 1.87
N GLU A 307 -21.00 -5.93 2.46
CA GLU A 307 -20.61 -5.73 3.86
C GLU A 307 -19.50 -4.69 4.05
N ARG A 308 -18.87 -4.24 2.97
CA ARG A 308 -17.66 -3.38 2.98
C ARG A 308 -16.54 -3.98 3.81
N THR A 309 -16.32 -5.29 3.68
CA THR A 309 -15.23 -6.02 4.34
C THR A 309 -14.21 -6.54 3.33
N ILE A 310 -12.96 -6.66 3.79
CA ILE A 310 -11.81 -7.09 2.99
C ILE A 310 -11.19 -8.27 3.73
N THR A 311 -11.21 -9.46 3.13
CA THR A 311 -10.55 -10.64 3.67
C THR A 311 -9.24 -10.88 2.95
N LEU A 312 -8.15 -10.83 3.71
CA LEU A 312 -6.79 -11.13 3.29
C LEU A 312 -6.53 -12.60 3.60
N GLU A 313 -6.15 -13.37 2.59
CA GLU A 313 -5.84 -14.79 2.70
C GLU A 313 -4.43 -15.07 2.19
N CYS A 314 -3.72 -16.00 2.84
CA CYS A 314 -2.33 -16.33 2.51
C CYS A 314 -2.12 -17.83 2.63
N PHE A 315 -2.05 -18.50 1.49
CA PHE A 315 -1.95 -19.96 1.42
C PHE A 315 -0.50 -20.40 1.19
N PRO A 316 -0.04 -21.45 1.89
CA PRO A 316 1.19 -22.13 1.51
C PRO A 316 1.09 -22.71 0.10
N ARG A 317 2.25 -22.95 -0.51
CA ARG A 317 2.33 -23.68 -1.78
C ARG A 317 1.93 -25.15 -1.58
N ASN A 318 1.42 -25.77 -2.64
CA ASN A 318 1.08 -27.21 -2.72
C ASN A 318 -0.05 -27.65 -1.77
N VAL A 319 -0.95 -26.73 -1.43
CA VAL A 319 -2.18 -27.04 -0.70
C VAL A 319 -3.39 -27.09 -1.64
N ASP A 320 -4.42 -27.83 -1.25
CA ASP A 320 -5.71 -27.83 -1.95
C ASP A 320 -6.65 -26.79 -1.34
N VAL A 321 -6.76 -25.62 -1.97
CA VAL A 321 -7.63 -24.53 -1.48
C VAL A 321 -9.12 -24.82 -1.59
N THR A 322 -9.52 -25.95 -2.17
CA THR A 322 -10.92 -26.41 -2.19
C THR A 322 -11.26 -27.30 -0.99
N ASP A 323 -10.27 -27.84 -0.31
CA ASP A 323 -10.46 -28.58 0.93
C ASP A 323 -10.69 -27.59 2.08
N PRO A 324 -11.86 -27.60 2.75
CA PRO A 324 -12.13 -26.73 3.89
C PRO A 324 -11.21 -26.98 5.09
N ALA A 325 -10.48 -28.10 5.14
CA ALA A 325 -9.48 -28.39 6.15
C ALA A 325 -8.10 -27.77 5.85
N THR A 326 -7.89 -27.19 4.65
CA THR A 326 -6.62 -26.56 4.29
C THR A 326 -6.34 -25.34 5.16
N GLU A 327 -5.19 -25.39 5.85
CA GLU A 327 -4.72 -24.29 6.67
C GLU A 327 -3.99 -23.22 5.84
N GLN A 328 -4.23 -21.96 6.21
CA GLN A 328 -3.45 -20.82 5.74
C GLN A 328 -2.21 -20.64 6.63
N TYR A 329 -1.31 -19.73 6.25
CA TYR A 329 -0.26 -19.31 7.18
C TYR A 329 -0.85 -18.74 8.47
N LEU A 330 -0.12 -18.89 9.58
CA LEU A 330 -0.53 -18.39 10.89
C LEU A 330 -0.84 -16.88 10.83
N GLY A 331 -2.01 -16.49 11.33
CA GLY A 331 -2.52 -15.12 11.30
C GLY A 331 -3.46 -14.82 10.12
N TRP A 332 -3.61 -15.77 9.18
CA TRP A 332 -4.61 -15.72 8.11
C TRP A 332 -5.69 -16.80 8.27
N PRO A 333 -6.90 -16.60 7.72
CA PRO A 333 -7.36 -15.38 7.04
C PRO A 333 -7.60 -14.23 8.03
N ARG A 334 -7.42 -13.00 7.57
CA ARG A 334 -7.74 -11.78 8.35
C ARG A 334 -8.76 -10.94 7.61
N THR A 335 -9.86 -10.60 8.28
CA THR A 335 -10.90 -9.73 7.72
C THR A 335 -10.88 -8.37 8.40
N ILE A 336 -10.86 -7.31 7.60
CA ILE A 336 -10.92 -5.91 8.05
C ILE A 336 -12.16 -5.22 7.47
N ASN A 337 -12.61 -4.14 8.10
CA ASN A 337 -13.61 -3.25 7.52
C ASN A 337 -12.92 -2.23 6.60
N GLN A 338 -13.60 -1.79 5.54
CA GLN A 338 -13.11 -0.72 4.66
C GLN A 338 -12.69 0.53 5.44
N LEU A 339 -13.48 0.91 6.46
CA LEU A 339 -13.23 2.09 7.29
C LEU A 339 -11.94 2.00 8.12
N ASP A 340 -11.42 0.80 8.36
CA ASP A 340 -10.17 0.59 9.09
C ASP A 340 -8.96 1.12 8.32
N ASN A 341 -9.08 1.32 6.99
CA ASN A 341 -8.03 1.92 6.15
C ASN A 341 -7.90 3.44 6.30
N TYR A 342 -8.74 4.06 7.13
CA TYR A 342 -8.50 5.42 7.61
C TYR A 342 -8.74 5.47 9.13
N GLY A 343 -7.83 4.88 9.91
CA GLY A 343 -8.00 4.74 11.36
C GLY A 343 -7.79 6.01 12.19
N ARG A 344 -7.46 7.16 11.59
CA ARG A 344 -7.23 8.43 12.32
C ARG A 344 -8.40 8.75 13.26
N LYS A 345 -8.08 9.04 14.52
CA LYS A 345 -9.07 9.34 15.56
C LYS A 345 -9.76 10.68 15.30
N ALA A 346 -11.07 10.71 15.45
CA ALA A 346 -11.86 11.93 15.30
C ALA A 346 -11.53 12.93 16.42
N ALA A 347 -11.21 14.17 16.06
CA ALA A 347 -11.16 15.28 17.03
C ALA A 347 -12.56 15.91 17.22
N ALA A 348 -13.37 15.89 16.16
CA ALA A 348 -14.75 16.34 16.15
C ALA A 348 -15.54 15.57 15.08
N TYR A 349 -16.85 15.82 14.98
CA TYR A 349 -17.73 15.18 14.00
C TYR A 349 -18.57 16.23 13.27
N LEU A 350 -19.03 15.91 12.06
CA LEU A 350 -20.07 16.68 11.40
C LEU A 350 -21.46 16.14 11.79
N PRO A 351 -22.55 16.88 11.55
CA PRO A 351 -23.90 16.34 11.71
C PRO A 351 -24.05 15.02 10.96
N THR A 352 -24.86 14.11 11.51
CA THR A 352 -25.23 12.88 10.81
C THR A 352 -26.01 13.23 9.55
N LEU A 353 -25.48 12.82 8.40
CA LEU A 353 -26.12 12.94 7.10
C LEU A 353 -27.17 11.85 6.99
N VAL A 354 -28.40 12.22 6.63
CA VAL A 354 -29.49 11.30 6.30
C VAL A 354 -29.86 11.57 4.85
N VAL A 355 -29.54 10.64 3.95
CA VAL A 355 -29.58 10.86 2.51
C VAL A 355 -30.78 10.15 1.88
N SER A 356 -31.51 10.86 1.01
CA SER A 356 -32.59 10.29 0.18
C SER A 356 -32.27 10.41 -1.31
N GLY A 357 -32.95 9.62 -2.13
CA GLY A 357 -32.84 9.68 -3.60
C GLY A 357 -31.71 8.85 -4.22
N GLN A 358 -30.75 8.36 -3.42
CA GLN A 358 -29.70 7.41 -3.86
C GLN A 358 -29.38 6.40 -2.76
N SER A 359 -28.89 5.22 -3.14
CA SER A 359 -28.30 4.22 -2.24
C SER A 359 -26.79 4.34 -2.23
N ASP A 360 -26.15 4.18 -1.07
CA ASP A 360 -24.68 4.23 -0.92
C ASP A 360 -24.09 5.48 -1.59
N PRO A 361 -24.52 6.70 -1.22
CA PRO A 361 -24.02 7.93 -1.81
C PRO A 361 -22.53 8.13 -1.49
N VAL A 362 -21.82 8.85 -2.37
CA VAL A 362 -20.46 9.32 -2.04
C VAL A 362 -20.56 10.51 -1.11
N VAL A 363 -19.72 10.54 -0.08
CA VAL A 363 -19.53 11.68 0.82
C VAL A 363 -18.08 12.12 0.70
N LYS A 364 -17.88 13.39 0.37
CA LYS A 364 -16.58 14.06 0.39
C LYS A 364 -16.60 15.19 1.41
N VAL A 365 -15.57 15.25 2.25
CA VAL A 365 -15.42 16.28 3.28
C VAL A 365 -14.24 17.17 2.92
N ILE A 366 -14.42 18.48 3.04
CA ILE A 366 -13.41 19.50 2.73
C ILE A 366 -13.31 20.45 3.93
N ASP A 367 -12.09 20.66 4.42
CA ASP A 367 -11.81 21.65 5.46
C ASP A 367 -11.82 23.05 4.84
N GLU A 368 -12.72 23.94 5.28
CA GLU A 368 -12.84 25.27 4.69
C GLU A 368 -11.69 26.19 5.08
N ALA A 369 -10.94 25.89 6.15
CA ALA A 369 -9.81 26.71 6.57
C ALA A 369 -8.59 26.52 5.66
N THR A 370 -8.36 25.29 5.19
CA THR A 370 -7.22 24.97 4.32
C THR A 370 -7.61 24.83 2.84
N GLY A 371 -8.89 24.57 2.56
CA GLY A 371 -9.37 24.20 1.23
C GLY A 371 -9.02 22.76 0.84
N GLU A 372 -8.38 22.00 1.72
CA GLU A 372 -7.99 20.62 1.45
C GLU A 372 -9.18 19.67 1.67
N TRP A 373 -9.34 18.72 0.74
CA TRP A 373 -10.27 17.62 0.97
C TRP A 373 -9.69 16.69 2.05
N VAL A 374 -10.52 16.34 3.02
CA VAL A 374 -10.16 15.50 4.16
C VAL A 374 -10.23 14.02 3.77
N TYR A 375 -11.35 13.59 3.17
CA TYR A 375 -11.52 12.28 2.55
C TYR A 375 -12.72 12.26 1.61
N ALA A 376 -12.79 11.20 0.80
CA ALA A 376 -13.98 10.82 0.04
C ALA A 376 -14.26 9.33 0.26
N LEU A 377 -15.55 8.97 0.37
CA LEU A 377 -15.98 7.61 0.63
C LEU A 377 -17.37 7.36 0.02
N ARG A 378 -17.53 6.23 -0.67
CA ARG A 378 -18.87 5.66 -0.88
C ARG A 378 -19.36 4.99 0.40
N ILE A 379 -20.35 5.59 1.06
CA ILE A 379 -20.85 5.06 2.33
C ILE A 379 -21.65 3.76 2.11
N ARG A 380 -21.88 3.01 3.19
CA ARG A 380 -22.81 1.87 3.21
C ARG A 380 -24.14 2.32 3.82
N GLY A 381 -25.23 2.19 3.08
CA GLY A 381 -26.54 2.68 3.44
C GLY A 381 -26.70 4.17 3.16
N ASN A 382 -27.61 4.80 3.89
CA ASN A 382 -28.06 6.17 3.65
C ASN A 382 -27.84 7.10 4.85
N GLU A 383 -27.14 6.62 5.89
CA GLU A 383 -26.83 7.39 7.08
C GLU A 383 -25.32 7.32 7.33
N PHE A 384 -24.70 8.48 7.50
CA PHE A 384 -23.27 8.56 7.79
C PHE A 384 -22.97 9.78 8.64
N ARG A 385 -22.15 9.60 9.69
CA ARG A 385 -21.66 10.70 10.53
C ARG A 385 -20.18 10.92 10.22
N PRO A 386 -19.83 11.95 9.43
CA PRO A 386 -18.45 12.21 9.09
C PRO A 386 -17.63 12.54 10.34
N LYS A 387 -16.48 11.87 10.50
CA LYS A 387 -15.45 12.31 11.44
C LYS A 387 -14.58 13.39 10.80
N VAL A 388 -14.05 14.31 11.61
CA VAL A 388 -13.07 15.32 11.21
C VAL A 388 -11.96 15.41 12.26
N PHE A 389 -10.82 15.98 11.86
CA PHE A 389 -9.58 15.90 12.63
C PHE A 389 -9.15 17.22 13.27
N ALA A 390 -9.98 18.25 13.14
CA ALA A 390 -9.90 19.50 13.89
C ALA A 390 -11.31 20.05 14.13
N PRO A 391 -11.53 20.88 15.17
CA PRO A 391 -12.70 21.74 15.24
C PRO A 391 -12.63 22.79 14.13
N GLY A 392 -13.75 23.05 13.47
CA GLY A 392 -13.77 23.99 12.35
C GLY A 392 -15.07 24.00 11.59
N THR A 393 -15.01 24.56 10.38
CA THR A 393 -16.13 24.60 9.45
C THR A 393 -15.75 23.84 8.19
N TYR A 394 -16.71 23.07 7.67
CA TYR A 394 -16.47 22.11 6.62
C TYR A 394 -17.49 22.26 5.49
N THR A 395 -17.03 22.01 4.27
CA THR A 395 -17.88 21.75 3.12
C THR A 395 -18.07 20.23 2.98
N ILE A 396 -19.31 19.79 2.79
CA ILE A 396 -19.66 18.38 2.53
C ILE A 396 -20.26 18.29 1.12
N GLU A 397 -19.66 17.48 0.26
CA GLU A 397 -20.28 17.08 -1.01
C GLU A 397 -20.92 15.70 -0.84
N VAL A 398 -22.18 15.55 -1.25
CA VAL A 398 -22.95 14.30 -1.11
C VAL A 398 -23.55 13.91 -2.47
N GLY A 399 -23.38 12.66 -2.85
CA GLY A 399 -23.80 12.13 -4.15
C GLY A 399 -22.78 12.36 -5.27
N GLU A 400 -23.14 11.97 -6.48
CA GLU A 400 -22.28 12.02 -7.67
C GLU A 400 -23.04 12.56 -8.89
N GLY A 401 -22.30 13.01 -9.90
CA GLY A 401 -22.89 13.50 -11.15
C GLY A 401 -23.83 14.69 -10.94
N ALA A 402 -24.94 14.72 -11.69
CA ALA A 402 -25.88 15.84 -11.71
C ALA A 402 -26.71 16.01 -10.43
N THR A 403 -26.81 14.98 -9.60
CA THR A 403 -27.59 15.02 -8.35
C THR A 403 -26.75 15.41 -7.14
N LYS A 404 -25.44 15.58 -7.30
CA LYS A 404 -24.52 15.99 -6.23
C LYS A 404 -25.00 17.26 -5.54
N ARG A 405 -24.94 17.28 -4.21
CA ARG A 405 -25.26 18.43 -3.35
C ARG A 405 -24.02 18.89 -2.61
N VAL A 406 -23.91 20.20 -2.42
CA VAL A 406 -22.80 20.83 -1.70
C VAL A 406 -23.35 21.60 -0.52
N LEU A 407 -22.97 21.19 0.69
CA LEU A 407 -23.34 21.81 1.95
C LEU A 407 -22.12 22.58 2.47
N LYS A 408 -22.15 23.90 2.45
CA LYS A 408 -21.06 24.76 2.94
C LYS A 408 -21.35 25.25 4.36
N GLY A 409 -20.32 25.67 5.06
CA GLY A 409 -20.47 26.31 6.36
C GLY A 409 -20.92 25.33 7.46
N VAL A 410 -20.66 24.03 7.32
CA VAL A 410 -21.12 23.02 8.28
C VAL A 410 -20.16 23.00 9.48
N PRO A 411 -20.60 23.41 10.69
CA PRO A 411 -19.72 23.43 11.85
C PRO A 411 -19.48 22.02 12.37
N SER A 412 -18.25 21.77 12.83
CA SER A 412 -17.93 20.58 13.61
C SER A 412 -18.63 20.61 14.97
N LEU A 413 -19.02 19.42 15.45
CA LEU A 413 -19.71 19.17 16.69
C LEU A 413 -18.82 18.35 17.63
N SER A 414 -19.06 18.49 18.92
CA SER A 414 -18.42 17.60 19.90
C SER A 414 -18.85 16.14 19.70
N PRO A 415 -18.05 15.15 20.14
CA PRO A 415 -18.39 13.73 19.95
C PRO A 415 -19.81 13.33 20.44
N ASN A 416 -20.24 13.93 21.54
CA ASN A 416 -21.53 13.63 22.18
C ASN A 416 -22.70 14.45 21.63
N GLU A 417 -22.45 15.49 20.84
CA GLU A 417 -23.49 16.33 20.27
C GLU A 417 -24.09 15.69 19.01
N GLN A 418 -25.40 15.47 19.05
CA GLN A 418 -26.13 14.85 17.95
C GLN A 418 -26.96 15.89 17.21
N ARG A 419 -26.63 16.07 15.93
CA ARG A 419 -27.40 16.87 14.97
C ARG A 419 -27.56 16.05 13.69
N ARG A 420 -28.66 16.27 12.99
CA ARG A 420 -28.95 15.65 11.70
C ARG A 420 -29.02 16.69 10.59
N LEU A 421 -28.62 16.28 9.39
CA LEU A 421 -28.79 17.02 8.14
C LEU A 421 -29.40 16.09 7.11
N ASP A 422 -30.64 16.37 6.70
CA ASP A 422 -31.30 15.65 5.63
C ASP A 422 -30.79 16.17 4.28
N VAL A 423 -30.42 15.26 3.38
CA VAL A 423 -29.86 15.59 2.06
C VAL A 423 -30.62 14.83 0.99
N ASP A 424 -31.41 15.55 0.19
CA ASP A 424 -32.17 14.95 -0.91
C ASP A 424 -31.43 15.05 -2.25
N LEU A 425 -31.08 13.87 -2.79
CA LEU A 425 -30.40 13.69 -4.06
C LEU A 425 -31.36 13.36 -5.21
N ALA A 426 -32.68 13.52 -5.02
CA ALA A 426 -33.63 13.40 -6.12
C ALA A 426 -33.26 14.34 -7.30
N PRO A 427 -33.41 13.89 -8.55
CA PRO A 427 -33.29 14.76 -9.72
C PRO A 427 -34.28 15.92 -9.62
N LEU A 428 -33.83 17.14 -9.94
CA LEU A 428 -34.68 18.34 -9.98
C LEU A 428 -35.66 18.30 -11.15
#